data_AF-A0A7H0LIF6-F1
#
_entry.id   AF-A0A7H0LIF6-F1
#
_cell.length_a   1.000
_cell.length_b   1.000
_cell.length_c   1.000
_cell.angle_alpha   90.00
_cell.angle_beta   90.00
_cell.angle_gamma   90.00
#
_symmetry.space_group_name_H-M   'P 1'
#
loop_
_entity.id
_entity.type
_entity.pdbx_description
1 polymer ?
#
loop_
_entity_poly.entity_id
_entity_poly.type
_entity_poly.pdbx_seq_one_letter_code
_entity_poly.pdbx_strand_id
1 'polypeptide(L)'
;MTFALRAALAATILAGGGVAAPAFAQNAPQNGVLVIYGTQKCPTDPNGNEIVVCERRSAQEQFRIPKELRELEITPEKQSWAVRAQANDQAGASGIGSCTNVGPGGGSGCFVQQANQARRINKDKKAADKQVQESLP
;
A
#
# COMPACT_ATOMS: atom_id res chain seq x y z
N MET A 1 49.41 -47.67 10.13
CA MET A 1 50.03 -46.33 10.07
C MET A 1 48.89 -45.32 10.18
N THR A 2 48.29 -45.09 11.35
CA THR A 2 48.63 -44.00 12.30
C THR A 2 49.04 -42.72 11.59
N PHE A 3 48.16 -41.72 11.54
CA PHE A 3 48.43 -40.38 12.08
C PHE A 3 47.09 -39.74 12.44
N ALA A 4 46.93 -39.52 13.74
CA ALA A 4 45.89 -38.74 14.34
C ALA A 4 46.26 -37.25 14.30
N LEU A 5 45.27 -36.44 14.69
CA LEU A 5 45.40 -35.32 15.65
C LEU A 5 45.49 -33.87 15.11
N ARG A 6 44.49 -33.09 15.59
CA ARG A 6 44.45 -31.65 15.94
C ARG A 6 44.33 -30.66 14.77
N ALA A 7 43.58 -29.57 14.85
CA ALA A 7 43.18 -28.80 16.02
C ALA A 7 41.84 -28.07 15.78
N ALA A 8 41.05 -27.95 16.85
CA ALA A 8 39.98 -26.97 16.97
C ALA A 8 40.56 -25.55 16.89
N LEU A 9 39.94 -24.66 16.13
CA LEU A 9 40.10 -23.22 16.30
C LEU A 9 38.74 -22.59 16.64
N ALA A 10 38.55 -22.49 17.96
CA ALA A 10 37.91 -21.42 18.71
C ALA A 10 36.97 -20.46 17.97
N ALA A 11 35.73 -20.47 18.45
CA ALA A 11 34.75 -19.41 18.31
C ALA A 11 35.24 -18.11 18.97
N THR A 12 35.17 -17.02 18.21
CA THR A 12 35.13 -15.64 18.72
C THR A 12 34.18 -14.83 17.83
N ILE A 13 32.87 -15.08 17.98
CA ILE A 13 31.86 -14.11 17.57
C ILE A 13 31.82 -13.08 18.71
N LEU A 14 32.63 -12.02 18.58
CA LEU A 14 32.51 -10.87 19.47
C LEU A 14 31.10 -10.29 19.29
N ALA A 15 30.42 -10.19 20.41
CA ALA A 15 29.21 -9.41 20.60
C ALA A 15 29.41 -7.97 20.13
N GLY A 16 28.98 -7.69 18.90
CA GLY A 16 28.68 -6.35 18.42
C GLY A 16 27.21 -6.05 18.70
N GLY A 17 26.83 -5.96 19.97
CA GLY A 17 25.56 -5.39 20.41
C GLY A 17 25.54 -3.89 20.09
N GLY A 18 25.34 -3.56 18.82
CA GLY A 18 25.06 -2.20 18.39
C GLY A 18 23.67 -1.84 18.88
N VAL A 19 23.62 -0.86 19.78
CA VAL A 19 22.41 -0.24 20.29
C VAL A 19 21.43 0.09 19.17
N ALA A 20 20.33 -0.66 19.08
CA ALA A 20 19.16 -0.18 18.37
C ALA A 20 18.62 1.00 19.19
N ALA A 21 18.84 2.23 18.72
CA ALA A 21 18.14 3.41 19.18
C ALA A 21 16.99 3.72 18.19
N PRO A 22 15.88 2.97 18.21
CA PRO A 22 14.77 3.18 17.28
C PRO A 22 14.08 4.53 17.47
N ALA A 23 14.32 5.23 18.59
CA ALA A 23 13.70 6.51 18.92
C ALA A 23 14.19 7.68 18.04
N PHE A 24 15.44 7.68 17.59
CA PHE A 24 15.98 8.76 16.74
C PHE A 24 15.62 8.60 15.26
N ALA A 25 15.31 7.39 14.80
CA ALA A 25 14.87 7.15 13.43
C ALA A 25 13.42 7.62 13.17
N GLN A 26 12.62 7.80 14.23
CA GLN A 26 11.21 8.21 14.11
C GLN A 26 11.05 9.70 13.76
N ASN A 27 12.10 10.49 13.96
CA ASN A 27 12.10 11.94 13.76
C ASN A 27 12.92 12.36 12.52
N ALA A 28 13.24 11.42 11.62
CA ALA A 28 13.86 11.76 10.36
C ALA A 28 12.83 12.46 9.45
N PRO A 29 13.12 13.67 8.96
CA PRO A 29 12.20 14.37 8.06
C PRO A 29 12.03 13.55 6.77
N GLN A 30 10.79 13.20 6.45
CA GLN A 30 10.46 12.60 5.16
C GLN A 30 10.09 13.75 4.22
N ASN A 31 10.86 13.94 3.15
CA ASN A 31 10.68 15.07 2.21
C ASN A 31 10.72 16.47 2.87
N GLY A 32 11.51 16.65 3.93
CA GLY A 32 11.65 17.94 4.63
C GLY A 32 10.49 18.29 5.57
N VAL A 33 9.51 17.40 5.76
CA VAL A 33 8.39 17.60 6.70
C VAL A 33 8.48 16.60 7.85
N LEU A 34 8.38 17.10 9.07
CA LEU A 34 8.34 16.28 10.29
C LEU A 34 6.90 16.17 10.81
N VAL A 35 6.38 14.95 10.91
CA VAL A 35 5.04 14.70 11.45
C VAL A 35 5.13 14.56 12.97
N ILE A 36 4.53 15.51 13.71
CA ILE A 36 4.48 15.49 15.18
C ILE A 36 3.08 15.08 15.66
N TYR A 37 3.04 14.30 16.74
CA TYR A 37 1.79 13.81 17.34
C TYR A 37 1.48 14.53 18.65
N GLY A 38 0.23 14.95 18.82
CA GLY A 38 -0.25 15.54 20.08
C GLY A 38 0.43 16.88 20.42
N THR A 39 1.01 16.97 21.62
CA THR A 39 1.63 18.20 22.17
C THR A 39 3.16 18.22 22.05
N GLN A 40 3.76 17.35 21.22
CA GLN A 40 5.20 17.37 21.04
C GLN A 40 5.66 18.67 20.36
N LYS A 41 6.76 19.24 20.87
CA LYS A 41 7.36 20.45 20.29
C LYS A 41 8.08 20.09 19.00
N CYS A 42 7.94 20.93 17.98
CA CYS A 42 8.79 20.91 16.81
C CYS A 42 10.24 21.14 17.23
N PRO A 43 11.16 20.20 16.96
CA PRO A 43 12.58 20.46 17.09
C PRO A 43 12.94 21.58 16.10
N THR A 44 13.57 22.63 16.59
CA THR A 44 14.12 23.71 15.76
C THR A 44 15.61 23.73 15.99
N ASP A 45 16.42 23.91 14.94
CA ASP A 45 17.85 24.13 15.12
C ASP A 45 18.06 25.47 15.85
N PRO A 46 18.64 25.48 17.07
CA PRO A 46 18.91 26.71 17.80
C PRO A 46 19.91 27.64 17.08
N ASN A 47 20.68 27.11 16.12
CA ASN A 47 21.68 27.87 15.35
C ASN A 47 21.11 28.43 14.03
N GLY A 48 19.85 28.15 13.70
CA GLY A 48 19.15 28.73 12.54
C GLY A 48 19.62 28.25 11.17
N ASN A 49 20.35 27.13 11.08
CA ASN A 49 20.86 26.62 9.80
C ASN A 49 19.82 25.80 9.01
N GLU A 50 18.70 25.45 9.63
CA GLU A 50 17.67 24.58 9.06
C GLU A 50 16.25 25.03 9.44
N ILE A 51 15.36 25.11 8.43
CA ILE A 51 13.93 25.37 8.61
C ILE A 51 13.22 24.02 8.70
N VAL A 52 12.76 23.66 9.91
CA VAL A 52 11.98 22.44 10.13
C VAL A 52 10.49 22.75 9.97
N VAL A 53 9.86 22.20 8.93
CA VAL A 53 8.41 22.32 8.72
C VAL A 53 7.72 21.13 9.39
N CYS A 54 6.89 21.41 10.40
CA CYS A 54 6.12 20.37 11.07
C CYS A 54 4.66 20.34 10.64
N GLU A 55 4.15 19.13 10.41
CA GLU A 55 2.73 18.87 10.35
C GLU A 55 2.24 18.25 11.67
N ARG A 56 1.17 18.80 12.26
CA ARG A 56 0.64 18.32 13.55
C ARG A 56 -0.56 17.42 13.36
N ARG A 57 -0.42 16.15 13.76
CA ARG A 57 -1.49 15.14 13.78
C ARG A 57 -1.98 14.91 15.22
N SER A 58 -3.24 14.50 15.37
CA SER A 58 -3.81 14.19 16.70
C SER A 58 -3.18 12.93 17.31
N ALA A 59 -3.07 12.86 18.64
CA ALA A 59 -2.42 11.73 19.33
C ALA A 59 -3.09 10.37 19.05
N GLN A 60 -4.40 10.37 18.74
CA GLN A 60 -5.15 9.16 18.38
C GLN A 60 -4.76 8.59 17.01
N GLU A 61 -4.08 9.37 16.16
CA GLU A 61 -3.64 8.97 14.82
C GLU A 61 -2.28 8.26 14.86
N GLN A 62 -1.60 8.21 16.01
CA GLN A 62 -0.30 7.53 16.14
C GLN A 62 -0.39 6.01 15.94
N PHE A 63 -1.50 5.39 16.33
CA PHE A 63 -1.73 3.94 16.22
C PHE A 63 -2.83 3.59 15.22
N ARG A 64 -3.45 4.59 14.59
CA ARG A 64 -4.53 4.40 13.62
C ARG A 64 -3.95 4.48 12.21
N ILE A 65 -4.48 3.68 11.28
CA ILE A 65 -4.13 3.78 9.84
C ILE A 65 -4.29 5.25 9.42
N PRO A 66 -3.26 5.93 8.88
CA PRO A 66 -3.34 7.36 8.54
C PRO A 66 -4.49 7.69 7.59
N LYS A 67 -5.01 8.92 7.62
CA LYS A 67 -6.19 9.34 6.82
C LYS A 67 -6.01 9.07 5.34
N GLU A 68 -4.83 9.37 4.82
CA GLU A 68 -4.40 9.14 3.45
C GLU A 68 -4.45 7.66 3.03
N LEU A 69 -4.32 6.71 3.96
CA LEU A 69 -4.42 5.27 3.69
C LEU A 69 -5.82 4.71 3.94
N ARG A 70 -6.75 5.51 4.49
CA ARG A 70 -8.14 5.08 4.72
C ARG A 70 -8.98 5.11 3.46
N GLU A 71 -8.69 6.06 2.57
CA GLU A 71 -9.26 6.10 1.21
C GLU A 71 -8.59 5.00 0.37
N LEU A 72 -9.07 3.76 0.54
CA LEU A 72 -8.64 2.67 -0.32
C LEU A 72 -9.38 2.80 -1.66
N GLU A 73 -8.68 3.29 -2.67
CA GLU A 73 -9.13 3.10 -4.05
C GLU A 73 -9.28 1.59 -4.29
N ILE A 74 -10.49 1.15 -4.64
CA ILE A 74 -10.75 -0.25 -4.99
C ILE A 74 -10.21 -0.49 -6.40
N THR A 75 -8.89 -0.68 -6.48
CA THR A 75 -8.27 -1.25 -7.67
C THR A 75 -8.60 -2.75 -7.74
N PRO A 76 -8.54 -3.38 -8.92
CA PRO A 76 -8.77 -4.83 -9.05
C PRO A 76 -7.93 -5.68 -8.10
N GLU A 77 -6.71 -5.25 -7.78
CA GLU A 77 -5.78 -5.92 -6.86
C GLU A 77 -6.21 -5.81 -5.40
N LYS A 78 -6.88 -4.72 -5.04
CA LYS A 78 -7.36 -4.41 -3.68
C LYS A 78 -8.82 -4.81 -3.43
N GLN A 79 -9.45 -5.53 -4.37
CA GLN A 79 -10.80 -6.04 -4.16
C GLN A 79 -10.86 -7.04 -3.02
N SER A 80 -11.95 -6.99 -2.25
CA SER A 80 -12.17 -7.93 -1.15
C SER A 80 -12.24 -9.37 -1.68
N TRP A 81 -11.74 -10.32 -0.87
CA TRP A 81 -11.80 -11.73 -1.22
C TRP A 81 -13.22 -12.20 -1.54
N ALA A 82 -14.22 -11.70 -0.81
CA ALA A 82 -15.62 -12.05 -1.03
C ALA A 82 -16.10 -11.71 -2.46
N VAL A 83 -15.73 -10.55 -2.99
CA VAL A 83 -16.06 -10.15 -4.37
C VAL A 83 -15.29 -11.00 -5.39
N ARG A 84 -14.03 -11.33 -5.10
CA ARG A 84 -13.22 -12.20 -5.97
C ARG A 84 -13.77 -13.63 -6.01
N ALA A 85 -14.23 -14.15 -4.88
CA ALA A 85 -14.80 -15.48 -4.78
C ALA A 85 -16.09 -15.62 -5.60
N GLN A 86 -16.94 -14.57 -5.65
CA GLN A 86 -18.16 -14.56 -6.48
C GLN A 86 -17.88 -14.76 -7.98
N ALA A 87 -16.70 -14.36 -8.46
CA ALA A 87 -16.32 -14.60 -9.86
C ALA A 87 -16.18 -16.10 -10.18
N ASN A 88 -15.87 -16.93 -9.17
CA ASN A 88 -15.73 -18.37 -9.35
C ASN A 88 -17.08 -19.07 -9.59
N ASP A 89 -18.19 -18.51 -9.11
CA ASP A 89 -19.53 -19.09 -9.30
C ASP A 89 -19.95 -19.13 -10.77
N GLN A 90 -19.36 -18.25 -11.60
CA GLN A 90 -19.63 -18.17 -13.03
C GLN A 90 -18.62 -18.96 -13.88
N ALA A 91 -17.64 -19.61 -13.26
CA ALA A 91 -16.67 -20.42 -13.96
C ALA A 91 -17.36 -21.62 -14.63
N GLY A 92 -17.27 -21.70 -15.96
CA GLY A 92 -17.91 -22.75 -16.74
C GLY A 92 -19.37 -22.48 -17.13
N ALA A 93 -19.92 -21.30 -16.82
CA ALA A 93 -21.25 -20.91 -17.29
C ALA A 93 -21.32 -20.91 -18.83
N SER A 94 -22.40 -21.47 -19.39
CA SER A 94 -22.65 -21.52 -20.83
C SER A 94 -24.10 -21.22 -21.18
N GLY A 95 -24.33 -20.77 -22.42
CA GLY A 95 -25.62 -20.32 -22.91
C GLY A 95 -25.69 -18.82 -23.18
N ILE A 96 -26.90 -18.33 -23.47
CA ILE A 96 -27.15 -16.93 -23.82
C ILE A 96 -26.84 -16.04 -22.62
N GLY A 97 -25.95 -15.05 -22.81
CA GLY A 97 -25.56 -14.10 -21.77
C GLY A 97 -24.29 -14.46 -21.01
N SER A 98 -23.78 -15.69 -21.17
CA SER A 98 -22.45 -16.07 -20.68
C SER A 98 -21.37 -15.65 -21.71
N CYS A 99 -20.24 -15.11 -21.26
CA CYS A 99 -19.10 -14.87 -22.16
C CYS A 99 -18.25 -16.14 -22.27
N THR A 100 -18.67 -17.06 -23.16
CA THR A 100 -18.00 -18.34 -23.40
C THR A 100 -17.88 -18.63 -24.90
N ASN A 101 -16.92 -19.48 -25.28
CA ASN A 101 -16.76 -19.99 -26.63
C ASN A 101 -17.65 -21.22 -26.93
N VAL A 102 -18.37 -21.75 -25.93
CA VAL A 102 -19.22 -22.94 -26.07
C VAL A 102 -20.71 -22.56 -26.03
N GLY A 103 -21.45 -22.97 -27.06
CA GLY A 103 -22.91 -22.83 -27.13
C GLY A 103 -23.39 -21.55 -27.82
N PRO A 104 -24.68 -21.50 -28.21
CA PRO A 104 -25.27 -20.34 -28.88
C PRO A 104 -25.40 -19.16 -27.92
N GLY A 105 -25.11 -17.95 -28.40
CA GLY A 105 -25.27 -16.72 -27.61
C GLY A 105 -24.09 -16.36 -26.71
N GLY A 106 -22.94 -17.04 -26.82
CA GLY A 106 -21.72 -16.66 -26.10
C GLY A 106 -21.17 -15.28 -26.50
N GLY A 107 -21.26 -14.97 -27.80
CA GLY A 107 -20.79 -13.69 -28.34
C GLY A 107 -21.56 -12.47 -27.82
N SER A 108 -22.87 -12.60 -27.57
CA SER A 108 -23.67 -11.50 -27.01
C SER A 108 -23.34 -11.26 -25.53
N GLY A 109 -23.03 -12.32 -24.77
CA GLY A 109 -22.54 -12.21 -23.40
C GLY A 109 -21.22 -11.43 -23.30
N CYS A 110 -20.25 -11.75 -24.17
CA CYS A 110 -18.97 -11.03 -24.20
C CYS A 110 -19.14 -9.55 -24.58
N PHE A 111 -20.03 -9.24 -25.54
CA PHE A 111 -20.33 -7.86 -25.89
C PHE A 111 -20.88 -7.07 -24.68
N VAL A 112 -21.84 -7.64 -23.95
CA VAL A 112 -22.41 -6.99 -22.76
C VAL A 112 -21.37 -6.78 -21.67
N GLN A 113 -20.52 -7.78 -21.43
CA GLN A 113 -19.41 -7.68 -20.47
C GLN A 113 -18.47 -6.53 -20.84
N GLN A 114 -18.07 -6.45 -22.11
CA GLN A 114 -17.17 -5.41 -22.59
C GLN A 114 -17.82 -4.01 -22.54
N ALA A 115 -19.10 -3.90 -22.88
CA ALA A 115 -19.86 -2.66 -22.75
C ALA A 115 -19.93 -2.19 -21.28
N ASN A 116 -20.18 -3.10 -20.34
CA ASN A 116 -20.19 -2.79 -18.91
C ASN A 116 -18.81 -2.36 -18.42
N GLN A 117 -17.74 -3.05 -18.86
CA GLN A 117 -16.37 -2.67 -18.52
C GLN A 117 -16.02 -1.27 -19.05
N ALA A 118 -16.37 -0.96 -20.30
CA ALA A 118 -16.15 0.37 -20.88
C ALA A 118 -16.90 1.47 -20.10
N ARG A 119 -18.14 1.21 -19.68
CA ARG A 119 -18.92 2.13 -18.84
C ARG A 119 -18.25 2.40 -17.50
N ARG A 120 -17.70 1.36 -16.85
CA ARG A 120 -16.95 1.50 -15.59
C ARG A 120 -15.71 2.36 -15.78
N ILE A 121 -14.86 2.03 -16.76
CA ILE A 121 -13.66 2.80 -17.09
C ILE A 121 -14.01 4.27 -17.35
N ASN A 122 -15.04 4.54 -18.15
CA ASN A 122 -15.45 5.91 -18.44
C ASN A 122 -15.98 6.66 -17.20
N LYS A 123 -16.66 5.97 -16.28
CA LYS A 123 -17.10 6.56 -15.01
C LYS A 123 -15.91 6.89 -14.12
N ASP A 124 -14.95 5.98 -14.03
CA ASP A 124 -13.76 6.14 -13.19
C ASP A 124 -12.88 7.29 -13.72
N LYS A 125 -12.70 7.38 -15.05
CA LYS A 125 -12.03 8.52 -15.70
C LYS A 125 -12.71 9.85 -15.36
N LYS A 126 -14.03 9.93 -15.49
CA LYS A 126 -14.79 11.15 -15.12
C LYS A 126 -14.67 11.50 -13.65
N ALA A 127 -14.58 10.51 -12.75
CA ALA A 127 -14.39 10.75 -11.34
C ALA A 127 -12.98 11.29 -11.05
N ALA A 128 -11.95 10.71 -11.69
CA ALA A 128 -10.58 11.20 -11.59
C ALA A 128 -10.45 12.63 -12.13
N ASP A 129 -11.04 12.93 -13.30
CA ASP A 129 -11.03 14.27 -13.88
C ASP A 129 -11.67 15.31 -12.93
N LYS A 130 -12.76 14.95 -12.24
CA LYS A 130 -13.39 15.81 -11.24
C LYS A 130 -12.51 16.04 -10.01
N GLN A 131 -11.83 15.01 -9.52
CA GLN A 131 -10.89 15.15 -8.41
C GLN A 131 -9.71 16.05 -8.78
N VAL A 132 -9.21 15.93 -10.01
CA VAL A 132 -8.20 16.85 -10.54
C VAL A 132 -8.75 18.27 -10.56
N GLN A 133 -9.93 18.50 -11.15
CA GLN A 133 -10.58 19.82 -11.22
C GLN A 133 -10.78 20.48 -9.85
N GLU A 134 -11.19 19.72 -8.83
CA GLU A 134 -11.38 20.20 -7.46
C GLU A 134 -10.04 20.52 -6.76
N SER A 135 -8.94 19.90 -7.19
CA SER A 135 -7.60 20.19 -6.66
C SER A 135 -6.91 21.40 -7.30
N LEU A 136 -7.47 21.99 -8.38
CA LEU A 136 -6.95 23.24 -8.94
C LEU A 136 -7.42 24.45 -8.09
N PRO A 137 -6.53 25.43 -7.83
CA PRO A 137 -6.85 26.65 -7.08
C PRO A 137 -7.78 27.61 -7.82
#